data_AF-A0A1B9SLY9-F1
#
_entry.id   AF-A0A1B9SLY9-F1
#
_cell.length_a   1.000
_cell.length_b   1.000
_cell.length_c   1.000
_cell.angle_alpha   90.00
_cell.angle_beta   90.00
_cell.angle_gamma   90.00
#
_symmetry.space_group_name_H-M   'P 1'
#
loop_
_entity.id
_entity.type
_entity.pdbx_description
1 polymer ?
#
loop_
_entity_poly.entity_id
_entity_poly.type
_entity_poly.pdbx_seq_one_letter_code
_entity_poly.pdbx_strand_id
1 'polypeptide(L)' 'MKSLVPDAFYWARSDRHTGGRTTIVQVSTIFGEDPDFWTLAVPGSDQHHMIGDFEIIALVEPLEGYSLRQAAE' A
#
# COMPACT_ATOMS: atom_id res chain seq x y z
N MET A 1 -15.83 -7.84 0.86
CA MET A 1 -14.55 -7.09 0.81
C MET A 1 -14.27 -6.75 -0.64
N LYS A 2 -13.87 -5.51 -0.96
CA LYS A 2 -13.38 -5.20 -2.31
C LYS A 2 -12.10 -6.02 -2.54
N SER A 3 -12.01 -6.74 -3.64
CA SER A 3 -10.77 -7.44 -4.00
C SER A 3 -9.64 -6.44 -4.12
N LEU A 4 -8.52 -6.72 -3.46
CA LEU A 4 -7.30 -5.95 -3.63
C LEU A 4 -6.73 -6.18 -5.03
N VAL A 5 -5.98 -5.21 -5.54
CA VAL A 5 -5.27 -5.30 -6.81
C VAL A 5 -3.80 -5.61 -6.52
N PRO A 6 -3.20 -6.61 -7.19
CA PRO A 6 -1.78 -6.93 -7.00
C PRO A 6 -0.92 -5.73 -7.38
N ASP A 7 0.18 -5.54 -6.65
CA ASP A 7 1.19 -4.48 -6.82
C ASP A 7 0.67 -3.05 -6.66
N ALA A 8 -0.62 -2.87 -6.37
CA ALA A 8 -1.25 -1.58 -6.18
C ALA A 8 -1.02 -1.01 -4.77
N PHE A 9 -1.06 0.32 -4.68
CA PHE A 9 -0.87 1.06 -3.44
C PHE A 9 -2.22 1.44 -2.83
N TYR A 10 -2.32 1.30 -1.51
CA TYR A 10 -3.50 1.66 -0.75
C TYR A 10 -3.15 2.54 0.45
N TRP A 11 -4.05 3.46 0.76
CA TRP A 11 -4.11 4.09 2.07
C TRP A 11 -4.60 3.06 3.08
N ALA A 12 -3.85 2.90 4.17
CA ALA A 12 -4.16 1.96 5.22
C ALA A 12 -3.80 2.52 6.60
N ARG A 13 -4.31 1.86 7.63
CA ARG A 13 -3.99 2.15 9.04
C ARG A 13 -3.77 0.86 9.80
N SER A 14 -2.86 0.89 10.78
CA SER A 14 -2.69 -0.19 11.74
C SER A 14 -2.30 0.37 13.10
N ASP A 15 -3.05 0.02 14.15
CA ASP A 15 -2.69 0.43 15.51
C ASP A 15 -1.34 -0.16 15.92
N ARG A 16 -1.03 -1.38 15.45
CA ARG A 16 0.21 -2.10 15.76
C ARG A 16 1.42 -1.61 14.97
N HIS A 17 1.24 -1.33 13.68
CA HIS A 17 2.37 -1.07 12.77
C HIS A 17 2.56 0.41 12.44
N THR A 18 1.50 1.22 12.50
CA THR A 18 1.56 2.64 12.14
C THR A 18 1.19 3.56 13.30
N GLY A 19 0.95 2.99 14.49
CA GLY A 19 0.50 3.74 15.67
C GLY A 19 -0.82 4.48 15.43
N GLY A 20 -1.71 3.88 14.62
CA GLY A 20 -3.00 4.45 14.25
C GLY A 20 -2.92 5.57 13.22
N ARG A 21 -1.73 5.91 12.70
CA ARG A 21 -1.56 6.90 11.64
C ARG A 21 -1.88 6.29 10.28
N THR A 22 -2.49 7.06 9.40
CA THR A 22 -2.68 6.67 8.00
C THR A 22 -1.33 6.62 7.29
N THR A 23 -1.08 5.54 6.55
CA THR A 23 0.13 5.32 5.75
C THR A 23 -0.24 4.74 4.38
N ILE A 24 0.74 4.69 3.48
CA ILE A 24 0.66 3.95 2.23
C ILE A 24 1.24 2.55 2.44
N VAL A 25 0.56 1.54 1.88
CA VAL A 25 1.05 0.16 1.76
C VAL A 25 0.91 -0.31 0.32
N GLN A 26 1.75 -1.25 -0.10
CA GLN A 26 1.65 -1.92 -1.40
C GLN A 26 1.19 -3.36 -1.20
N VAL A 27 0.28 -3.84 -2.04
CA VAL A 27 -0.08 -5.26 -2.11
C VAL A 27 1.08 -6.00 -2.79
N SER A 28 1.79 -6.83 -2.05
CA SER A 28 2.94 -7.59 -2.53
C SER A 28 2.55 -9.02 -2.86
N THR A 29 2.93 -9.45 -4.07
CA THR A 29 2.73 -10.81 -4.60
C THR A 29 4.00 -11.67 -4.50
N ILE A 30 5.04 -11.19 -3.82
CA ILE A 30 6.37 -11.84 -3.79
C ILE A 30 6.35 -13.26 -3.22
N PHE A 31 5.39 -13.58 -2.35
CA PHE A 31 5.24 -14.91 -1.75
C PHE A 31 4.30 -15.84 -2.53
N GLY A 32 3.63 -15.34 -3.58
CA GLY A 32 2.73 -16.11 -4.42
C GLY A 32 1.74 -15.24 -5.18
N GLU A 33 1.34 -15.68 -6.37
CA GLU A 33 0.36 -15.00 -7.21
C GLU A 33 -1.07 -15.16 -6.69
N ASP A 34 -1.34 -16.24 -5.95
CA ASP A 34 -2.66 -16.46 -5.35
C ASP A 34 -2.91 -15.47 -4.19
N PRO A 35 -4.11 -14.86 -4.10
CA PRO A 35 -4.46 -13.89 -3.06
C PRO A 35 -4.20 -14.35 -1.62
N ASP A 36 -4.22 -15.65 -1.36
CA ASP A 36 -3.95 -16.22 -0.03
C ASP A 36 -2.49 -16.04 0.40
N PHE A 37 -1.57 -15.78 -0.54
CA PHE A 37 -0.16 -15.48 -0.25
C PHE A 37 0.16 -14.00 -0.27
N TRP A 38 -0.80 -13.13 -0.55
CA TRP A 38 -0.55 -11.70 -0.65
C TRP A 38 -0.28 -11.09 0.72
N THR A 39 0.64 -10.12 0.73
CA THR A 39 1.05 -9.38 1.93
C THR A 39 1.05 -7.90 1.65
N LEU A 40 1.23 -7.08 2.69
CA LEU A 40 1.34 -5.63 2.59
C LEU A 40 2.78 -5.21 2.90
N ALA A 41 3.43 -4.56 1.94
CA ALA A 41 4.74 -3.94 2.13
C ALA A 41 4.56 -2.44 2.43
N VAL A 42 5.32 -1.93 3.39
CA VAL A 42 5.38 -0.48 3.66
C VAL A 42 6.49 0.12 2.80
N PRO A 43 6.22 1.09 1.91
CA PRO A 43 7.26 1.71 1.09
C PRO A 43 8.41 2.28 1.94
N GLY A 44 9.65 1.96 1.55
CA GLY A 44 10.84 2.32 2.32
C GLY A 44 11.19 1.35 3.44
N SER A 45 10.44 0.26 3.59
CA SER A 45 10.79 -0.89 4.43
C SER A 45 10.82 -2.17 3.60
N ASP A 46 11.68 -3.11 4.00
CA ASP A 46 11.72 -4.49 3.51
C ASP A 46 10.71 -5.44 4.21
N GLN A 47 9.99 -4.94 5.21
CA GLN A 47 9.03 -5.74 5.97
C GLN A 47 7.70 -5.91 5.24
N HIS A 48 7.17 -7.14 5.35
CA HIS A 48 5.87 -7.53 4.84
C HIS A 48 4.96 -7.94 5.99
N HIS A 49 3.70 -7.51 5.93
CA HIS A 49 2.68 -7.77 6.94
C HIS A 49 1.48 -8.49 6.34
N MET A 50 0.69 -9.17 7.17
CA MET A 50 -0.50 -9.83 6.69
C MET A 50 -1.55 -8.77 6.33
N ILE A 51 -2.37 -9.02 5.30
CA ILE A 51 -3.43 -8.08 4.90
C ILE A 51 -4.36 -7.75 6.07
N GLY A 52 -4.66 -8.74 6.92
CA GLY A 52 -5.50 -8.57 8.12
C GLY A 52 -4.90 -7.70 9.23
N ASP A 53 -3.61 -7.37 9.18
CA ASP A 53 -2.96 -6.49 10.17
C ASP A 53 -3.27 -4.99 9.92
N PHE A 54 -3.93 -4.69 8.80
CA PHE A 54 -4.25 -3.34 8.36
C PHE A 54 -5.73 -3.16 8.02
N GLU A 55 -6.24 -1.99 8.37
CA GLU A 55 -7.48 -1.47 7.81
C GLU A 55 -7.18 -0.81 6.47
N ILE A 56 -7.70 -1.38 5.38
CA ILE A 56 -7.58 -0.81 4.02
C ILE A 56 -8.66 0.25 3.81
N ILE A 57 -8.25 1.47 3.51
CA ILE A 57 -9.13 2.65 3.43
C ILE A 57 -9.51 2.93 1.98
N ALA A 58 -8.53 3.17 1.11
CA ALA A 58 -8.74 3.55 -0.29
C ALA A 58 -7.52 3.22 -1.16
N LEU A 59 -7.74 3.04 -2.47
CA LEU A 59 -6.64 2.97 -3.44
C LEU A 59 -5.93 4.33 -3.49
N VAL A 60 -4.59 4.32 -3.58
CA VAL A 60 -3.83 5.55 -3.83
C VAL A 60 -4.05 5.96 -5.28
N GLU A 61 -4.59 7.15 -5.48
CA GLU A 61 -4.77 7.70 -6.83
C GLU A 61 -3.42 8.10 -7.42
N PRO A 62 -3.10 7.66 -8.65
CA PRO A 62 -1.92 8.16 -9.34
C PRO A 62 -2.05 9.66 -9.58
N LEU A 63 -0.94 10.39 -9.48
CA LEU A 63 -0.88 11.83 -9.73
C LEU A 63 -1.04 12.21 -11.22
N GLU A 64 -1.53 11.31 -12.07
CA GLU A 64 -1.77 11.55 -13.50
C GLU A 64 -2.77 12.70 -13.68
N GLY A 65 -2.24 13.92 -13.76
CA GLY A 65 -3.01 15.17 -13.76
C GLY A 65 -2.29 16.34 -13.09
N TYR A 66 -1.36 16.07 -12.16
CA TYR A 66 -0.47 17.10 -11.63
C TYR A 66 0.76 17.22 -12.53
N SER A 67 0.74 18.21 -13.41
CA SER A 67 1.93 18.62 -14.14
C SER A 67 2.96 19.06 -13.11
N LEU A 68 3.91 18.17 -12.77
CA LEU A 68 5.09 18.51 -11.99
C LEU A 68 5.80 19.62 -12.76
N ARG A 69 5.60 20.88 -12.36
CA ARG A 69 6.44 21.97 -12.83
C ARG A 69 7.81 21.68 -12.26
N GLN A 70 8.67 21.07 -13.08
CA GLN A 70 10.09 20.97 -12.77
C GLN A 70 10.58 22.39 -12.53
N ALA A 71 10.92 22.71 -11.28
CA ALA A 71 11.68 23.91 -10.99
C ALA A 71 13.08 23.63 -11.57
N ALA A 72 13.44 24.34 -12.64
CA ALA A 72 14.81 24.34 -13.13
C ALA A 72 15.68 25.14 -12.14
N GLU A 73 16.77 24.54 -11.68
CA GLU A 73 17.88 25.20 -10.97
C GLU A 73 18.86 25.81 -11.96
#